data_AF-A0A1R2C7J8-F1
#
_entry.id   AF-A0A1R2C7J8-F1
#
_cell.length_a   1.000
_cell.length_b   1.000
_cell.length_c   1.000
_cell.angle_alpha   90.00
_cell.angle_beta   90.00
_cell.angle_gamma   90.00
#
_symmetry.space_group_name_H-M   'P 1'
#
loop_
_entity.id
_entity.type
_entity.pdbx_description
1 polymer ?
#
loop_
_entity_poly.entity_id
_entity_poly.type
_entity_poly.pdbx_seq_one_letter_code
_entity_poly.pdbx_strand_id
1 'polypeptide(L)'
;MESERLYDPNKLEKLQSLVGKHVYTAGVSLSDQVKKLAKKDPNFNEFLKKFKSREEPELNSYLDAPKKVDMKSYLKDPARSAKDRLDELHMHDQLRKKAIAEKVYEDQIKSISSHLYQHEQLEEDPEYPEDLTLSTKDQIKNRYIGENIYFNIENFKIMFIEAGSSTNITTLARVNKRQILLYMGNTDGIISYGKGVGISYQEAWDDAIYMLKKNVICIPIDHYYTTMGHMIGHFNDTTVEIFPARNNSAWGHLLHYNILALAGLNNFRFRLRSRNVNNYAIIYCFFKCLIQNKTPKMIAEQRGQKLYQITYGRGVRKDYNPKQFSL
;
A
#
# COMPACT_ATOMS: atom_id res chain seq x y z
N MET A 1 -3.73 -59.63 30.37
CA MET A 1 -3.63 -60.89 29.61
C MET A 1 -3.17 -60.54 28.19
N GLU A 2 -1.85 -60.43 28.05
CA GLU A 2 -1.06 -60.49 26.80
C GLU A 2 0.41 -60.35 27.24
N SER A 3 0.87 -61.30 28.06
CA SER A 3 2.26 -61.43 28.51
C SER A 3 2.95 -62.55 27.73
N GLU A 4 2.73 -62.58 26.43
CA GLU A 4 3.32 -63.57 25.53
C GLU A 4 4.16 -62.84 24.48
N ARG A 5 5.43 -63.28 24.38
CA ARG A 5 6.50 -62.81 23.47
C ARG A 5 7.41 -61.68 23.97
N LEU A 6 7.82 -61.73 25.24
CA LEU A 6 8.98 -60.94 25.73
C LEU A 6 10.34 -61.50 25.27
N TYR A 7 10.37 -62.73 24.73
CA TYR A 7 11.58 -63.40 24.28
C TYR A 7 11.49 -63.74 22.78
N ASP A 8 11.70 -62.74 21.93
CA ASP A 8 12.00 -62.99 20.51
C ASP A 8 13.51 -63.22 20.39
N PRO A 9 13.99 -64.43 20.03
CA PRO A 9 15.43 -64.71 19.91
C PRO A 9 16.12 -63.76 18.91
N ASN A 10 15.41 -63.38 17.84
CA ASN A 10 15.89 -62.42 16.85
C ASN A 10 16.11 -61.00 17.42
N LYS A 11 15.41 -60.62 18.50
CA LYS A 11 15.63 -59.34 19.19
C LYS A 11 16.82 -59.42 20.15
N LEU A 12 17.06 -60.58 20.74
CA LEU A 12 18.19 -60.83 21.64
C LEU A 12 19.53 -60.71 20.91
N GLU A 13 19.65 -61.33 19.73
CA GLU A 13 20.86 -61.23 18.89
C GLU A 13 21.14 -59.79 18.48
N LYS A 14 20.10 -59.03 18.11
CA LYS A 14 20.23 -57.60 17.78
C LYS A 14 20.71 -56.79 18.97
N LEU A 15 20.16 -57.04 20.16
CA LEU A 15 20.58 -56.38 21.41
C LEU A 15 22.03 -56.68 21.75
N GLN A 16 22.45 -57.95 21.67
CA GLN A 16 23.84 -58.35 21.89
C GLN A 16 24.78 -57.71 20.87
N SER A 17 24.39 -57.64 19.60
CA SER A 17 25.18 -56.96 18.57
C SER A 17 25.31 -55.46 18.82
N LEU A 18 24.27 -54.82 19.36
CA LEU A 18 24.24 -53.40 19.66
C LEU A 18 25.12 -53.07 20.88
N VAL A 19 24.99 -53.86 21.95
CA VAL A 19 25.86 -53.75 23.13
C VAL A 19 27.32 -54.03 22.73
N GLY A 20 27.57 -55.08 21.93
CA GLY A 20 28.89 -55.40 21.42
C GLY A 20 29.51 -54.25 20.63
N LYS A 21 28.75 -53.59 19.75
CA LYS A 21 29.23 -52.39 19.04
C LYS A 21 29.62 -51.27 20.03
N HIS A 22 28.84 -51.01 21.07
CA HIS A 22 29.19 -49.94 22.02
C HIS A 22 30.33 -50.27 22.98
N VAL A 23 30.65 -51.57 23.17
CA VAL A 23 31.77 -52.01 24.02
C VAL A 23 33.08 -52.08 23.23
N TYR A 24 33.05 -52.52 21.98
CA TYR A 24 34.27 -52.85 21.22
C TYR A 24 34.67 -51.80 20.16
N THR A 25 33.78 -50.90 19.73
CA THR A 25 34.12 -49.90 18.71
C THR A 25 34.72 -48.65 19.35
N ALA A 26 35.98 -48.35 19.05
CA ALA A 26 36.65 -47.14 19.53
C ALA A 26 35.91 -45.88 19.02
N GLY A 27 35.55 -44.97 19.94
CA GLY A 27 34.96 -43.66 19.62
C GLY A 27 33.44 -43.53 19.82
N VAL A 28 32.71 -44.60 20.14
CA VAL A 28 31.27 -44.52 20.45
C VAL A 28 30.99 -44.95 21.89
N SER A 29 31.01 -43.99 22.83
CA SER A 29 30.72 -44.29 24.24
C SER A 29 29.24 -44.57 24.45
N LEU A 30 28.94 -45.73 25.06
CA LEU A 30 27.60 -46.07 25.53
C LEU A 30 27.03 -44.99 26.46
N SER A 31 27.89 -44.35 27.28
CA SER A 31 27.46 -43.32 28.23
C SER A 31 26.79 -42.13 27.56
N ASP A 32 27.27 -41.76 26.38
CA ASP A 32 26.79 -40.55 25.70
C ASP A 32 25.48 -40.80 24.97
N GLN A 33 25.29 -42.03 24.47
CA GLN A 33 24.00 -42.43 23.93
C GLN A 33 22.94 -42.54 25.03
N VAL A 34 23.30 -43.12 26.19
CA VAL A 34 22.41 -43.18 27.35
C VAL A 34 22.04 -41.76 27.80
N LYS A 35 22.99 -40.83 27.88
CA LYS A 35 22.72 -39.41 28.19
C LYS A 35 21.82 -38.74 27.15
N LYS A 36 22.03 -39.00 25.85
CA LYS A 36 21.20 -38.45 24.77
C LYS A 36 19.76 -38.99 24.81
N LEU A 37 19.59 -40.29 25.05
CA LEU A 37 18.28 -40.92 25.18
C LEU A 37 17.56 -40.45 26.44
N ALA A 38 18.25 -40.38 27.58
CA ALA A 38 17.68 -39.90 28.84
C ALA A 38 17.22 -38.44 28.76
N LYS A 39 17.85 -37.60 27.92
CA LYS A 39 17.40 -36.24 27.65
C LYS A 39 16.13 -36.17 26.80
N LYS A 40 15.90 -37.16 25.93
CA LYS A 40 14.76 -37.18 25.00
C LYS A 40 13.54 -37.86 25.60
N ASP A 41 13.73 -38.99 26.29
CA ASP A 41 12.64 -39.85 26.75
C ASP A 41 12.49 -39.80 28.29
N PRO A 42 11.37 -39.26 28.81
CA PRO A 42 11.18 -39.11 30.26
C PRO A 42 11.07 -40.45 30.98
N ASN A 43 10.38 -41.43 30.38
CA ASN A 43 10.21 -42.78 30.96
C ASN A 43 11.55 -43.50 31.13
N PHE A 44 12.47 -43.33 30.19
CA PHE A 44 13.81 -43.90 30.28
C PHE A 44 14.66 -43.20 31.35
N ASN A 45 14.49 -41.88 31.51
CA ASN A 45 15.14 -41.14 32.58
C ASN A 45 14.63 -41.56 33.98
N GLU A 46 13.32 -41.78 34.15
CA GLU A 46 12.76 -42.33 35.39
C GLU A 46 13.30 -43.72 35.71
N PHE A 47 13.45 -44.58 34.70
CA PHE A 47 14.11 -45.87 34.87
C PHE A 47 15.55 -45.72 35.38
N LEU A 48 16.33 -44.81 34.79
CA LEU A 48 17.72 -44.56 35.22
C LEU A 48 17.83 -43.94 36.61
N LYS A 49 16.85 -43.13 37.04
CA LYS A 49 16.83 -42.54 38.39
C LYS A 49 16.85 -43.60 39.49
N LYS A 50 16.23 -44.78 39.27
CA LYS A 50 16.23 -45.91 40.22
C LYS A 50 17.63 -46.48 40.49
N PHE A 51 18.59 -46.26 39.58
CA PHE A 51 19.96 -46.76 39.70
C PHE A 51 20.94 -45.71 40.25
N LYS A 52 20.53 -44.45 40.44
CA LYS A 52 21.38 -43.42 41.04
C LYS A 52 21.31 -43.53 42.56
N SER A 53 22.46 -43.64 43.24
CA SER A 53 22.54 -43.75 44.71
C SER A 53 22.27 -42.43 45.45
N ARG A 54 22.27 -41.30 44.75
CA ARG A 54 22.04 -39.97 45.32
C ARG A 54 20.97 -39.25 44.51
N GLU A 55 19.91 -38.84 45.19
CA GLU A 55 18.90 -37.95 44.60
C GLU A 55 19.53 -36.57 44.38
N GLU A 56 19.52 -36.11 43.13
CA GLU A 56 19.90 -34.74 42.79
C GLU A 56 18.80 -33.80 43.30
N PRO A 57 19.14 -32.69 43.98
CA PRO A 57 18.13 -31.73 44.41
C PRO A 57 17.36 -31.23 43.18
N GLU A 58 16.05 -31.06 43.32
CA GLU A 58 15.20 -30.54 42.26
C GLU A 58 15.66 -29.12 41.90
N LEU A 59 16.45 -29.01 40.84
CA LEU A 59 16.80 -27.74 40.24
C LEU A 59 15.51 -27.14 39.69
N ASN A 60 15.22 -25.89 40.07
CA ASN A 60 14.09 -25.17 39.48
C ASN A 60 14.20 -25.20 37.96
N SER A 61 13.04 -25.24 37.29
CA SER A 61 12.97 -25.10 35.83
C SER A 61 13.80 -23.92 35.35
N TYR A 62 14.53 -24.09 34.24
CA TYR A 62 15.37 -23.02 33.67
C TYR A 62 14.57 -21.73 33.40
N LEU A 63 13.28 -21.87 33.10
CA LEU A 63 12.37 -20.74 32.88
C LEU A 63 12.03 -19.97 34.17
N ASP A 64 12.17 -20.62 35.33
CA ASP A 64 11.86 -20.04 36.64
C ASP A 64 13.11 -19.67 37.44
N ALA A 65 14.29 -20.02 36.94
CA ALA A 65 15.57 -19.57 37.49
C ALA A 65 15.67 -18.04 37.70
N PRO A 66 15.17 -17.16 36.79
CA PRO A 66 15.22 -15.72 37.04
C PRO A 66 14.15 -15.21 38.04
N LYS A 67 13.12 -16.00 38.36
CA LYS A 67 11.95 -15.51 39.13
C LYS A 67 12.10 -15.65 40.65
N LYS A 68 12.94 -16.57 41.12
CA LYS A 68 13.17 -16.80 42.57
C LYS A 68 14.47 -16.16 43.05
N VAL A 69 14.73 -14.91 42.68
CA VAL A 69 15.77 -14.16 43.39
C VAL A 69 15.12 -13.63 44.66
N ASP A 70 15.40 -14.30 45.77
CA ASP A 70 14.86 -13.99 47.08
C ASP A 70 15.27 -12.54 47.45
N MET A 71 14.30 -11.64 47.68
CA MET A 71 14.56 -10.21 47.98
C MET A 71 15.55 -10.04 49.16
N LYS A 72 15.62 -11.03 50.05
CA LYS A 72 16.57 -11.07 51.18
C LYS A 72 18.04 -11.28 50.76
N SER A 73 18.29 -11.86 49.58
CA SER A 73 19.64 -12.02 49.02
C SER A 73 20.21 -10.71 48.46
N TYR A 74 19.36 -9.77 48.04
CA TYR A 74 19.76 -8.46 47.52
C TYR A 74 20.37 -7.54 48.59
N LEU A 75 20.01 -7.74 49.87
CA LEU A 75 20.53 -6.94 50.98
C LEU A 75 21.99 -7.27 51.35
N LYS A 76 22.56 -8.38 50.86
CA LYS A 76 23.90 -8.83 51.26
C LYS A 76 25.02 -8.43 50.29
N ASP A 77 24.72 -8.08 49.05
CA ASP A 77 25.72 -7.75 48.02
C ASP A 77 25.67 -6.26 47.61
N PRO A 78 26.50 -5.38 48.22
CA PRO A 78 26.49 -3.94 47.93
C PRO A 78 26.87 -3.60 46.47
N ALA A 79 27.65 -4.45 45.80
CA ALA A 79 28.01 -4.26 44.40
C ALA A 79 26.85 -4.53 43.43
N ARG A 80 25.96 -5.48 43.77
CA ARG A 80 24.77 -5.79 42.97
C ARG A 80 23.72 -4.67 43.09
N SER A 81 23.61 -4.08 44.28
CA SER A 81 22.78 -2.90 44.54
C SER A 81 23.16 -1.67 43.69
N ALA A 82 24.44 -1.49 43.35
CA ALA A 82 24.87 -0.38 42.49
C ALA A 82 24.37 -0.52 41.04
N LYS A 83 24.38 -1.75 40.50
CA LYS A 83 23.86 -2.04 39.17
C LYS A 83 22.34 -1.90 39.12
N ASP A 84 21.65 -2.44 40.13
CA ASP A 84 20.19 -2.34 40.21
C ASP A 84 19.73 -0.88 40.32
N ARG A 85 20.44 -0.03 41.08
CA ARG A 85 20.19 1.43 41.12
C ARG A 85 20.39 2.11 39.77
N LEU A 86 21.39 1.69 38.98
CA LEU A 86 21.61 2.22 37.64
C LEU A 86 20.48 1.83 36.70
N ASP A 87 20.02 0.57 36.78
CA ASP A 87 18.91 0.06 35.98
C ASP A 87 17.59 0.76 36.36
N GLU A 88 17.34 1.01 37.65
CA GLU A 88 16.22 1.84 38.13
C GLU A 88 16.28 3.28 37.57
N LEU A 89 17.46 3.90 37.60
CA LEU A 89 17.67 5.26 37.09
C LEU A 89 17.42 5.32 35.58
N HIS A 90 17.91 4.33 34.82
CA HIS A 90 17.61 4.21 33.39
C HIS A 90 16.11 4.03 33.11
N MET A 91 15.41 3.24 33.91
CA MET A 91 13.96 3.06 33.78
C MET A 91 13.21 4.38 34.04
N HIS A 92 13.60 5.13 35.08
CA HIS A 92 13.03 6.44 35.36
C HIS A 92 13.28 7.45 34.23
N ASP A 93 14.48 7.48 33.67
CA ASP A 93 14.81 8.36 32.53
C ASP A 93 14.02 7.99 31.27
N GLN A 94 13.83 6.70 31.00
CA GLN A 94 12.99 6.24 29.88
C GLN A 94 11.52 6.65 30.07
N LEU A 95 10.97 6.49 31.29
CA LEU A 95 9.61 6.92 31.61
C LEU A 95 9.46 8.44 31.48
N ARG A 96 10.44 9.22 31.94
CA ARG A 96 10.46 10.68 31.79
C ARG A 96 10.49 11.10 30.33
N LYS A 97 11.33 10.46 29.50
CA LYS A 97 11.39 10.72 28.05
C LYS A 97 10.07 10.38 27.36
N LYS A 98 9.43 9.27 27.72
CA LYS A 98 8.10 8.90 27.21
C LYS A 98 7.03 9.92 27.59
N ALA A 99 6.98 10.34 28.86
CA ALA A 99 6.00 11.34 29.31
C ALA A 99 6.18 12.71 28.63
N ILE A 100 7.42 13.11 28.34
CA ILE A 100 7.70 14.34 27.58
C ILE A 100 7.23 14.17 26.13
N ALA A 101 7.54 13.03 25.49
CA ALA A 101 7.13 12.75 24.13
C ALA A 101 5.60 12.68 23.97
N GLU A 102 4.90 12.07 24.92
CA GLU A 102 3.43 12.01 24.93
C GLU A 102 2.82 13.41 25.02
N LYS A 103 3.32 14.28 25.90
CA LYS A 103 2.85 15.68 25.98
C LYS A 103 3.07 16.43 24.66
N VAL A 104 4.24 16.29 24.04
CA VAL A 104 4.53 16.91 22.74
C VAL A 104 3.58 16.40 21.66
N TYR A 105 3.27 15.10 21.67
CA TYR A 105 2.36 14.49 20.70
C TYR A 105 0.90 14.94 20.91
N GLU A 106 0.44 15.02 22.16
CA GLU A 106 -0.89 15.55 22.50
C GLU A 106 -1.07 17.01 22.07
N ASP A 107 -0.04 17.84 22.31
CA ASP A 107 -0.05 19.25 21.90
C ASP A 107 -0.05 19.39 20.36
N GLN A 108 0.69 18.53 19.66
CA GLN A 108 0.66 18.45 18.19
C GLN A 108 -0.73 18.04 17.68
N ILE A 109 -1.36 17.01 18.26
CA ILE A 109 -2.69 16.56 17.86
C ILE A 109 -3.74 17.66 18.07
N LYS A 110 -3.72 18.35 19.21
CA LYS A 110 -4.65 19.46 19.48
C LYS A 110 -4.52 20.58 18.46
N SER A 111 -3.29 20.90 18.06
CA SER A 111 -3.04 21.95 17.04
C SER A 111 -3.50 21.54 15.64
N ILE A 112 -3.34 20.26 15.27
CA ILE A 112 -3.82 19.72 13.99
C ILE A 112 -5.36 19.67 13.97
N SER A 113 -5.98 19.27 15.07
CA SER A 113 -7.45 19.19 15.19
C SER A 113 -8.12 20.56 15.09
N SER A 114 -7.47 21.65 15.51
CA SER A 114 -8.01 23.00 15.37
C SER A 114 -7.95 23.55 13.93
N HIS A 115 -6.97 23.10 13.12
CA HIS A 115 -6.83 23.53 11.73
C HIS A 115 -7.71 22.74 10.74
N LEU A 116 -8.21 21.56 11.12
CA LEU A 116 -9.03 20.72 10.23
C LEU A 116 -10.48 21.21 10.04
N TYR A 117 -10.92 22.24 10.76
CA TYR A 117 -12.32 22.72 10.76
C TYR A 117 -12.53 24.15 10.25
N GLN A 118 -11.53 24.79 9.66
CA GLN A 118 -11.69 26.09 9.00
C GLN A 118 -11.64 25.91 7.48
N HIS A 119 -12.80 25.59 6.89
CA HIS A 119 -13.08 26.03 5.52
C HIS A 119 -13.28 27.55 5.57
N GLU A 120 -12.18 28.30 5.58
CA GLU A 120 -12.23 29.72 5.27
C GLU A 120 -12.68 29.86 3.82
N GLN A 121 -13.83 30.50 3.64
CA GLN A 121 -14.22 31.13 2.39
C GLN A 121 -13.20 32.24 2.14
N LEU A 122 -12.10 31.90 1.46
CA LEU A 122 -11.21 32.89 0.88
C LEU A 122 -11.94 33.49 -0.32
N GLU A 123 -12.49 34.69 -0.14
CA GLU A 123 -12.78 35.58 -1.26
C GLU A 123 -11.44 35.85 -1.97
N GLU A 124 -11.27 35.27 -3.16
CA GLU A 124 -10.06 35.43 -3.96
C GLU A 124 -9.91 36.88 -4.43
N ASP A 125 -8.94 37.59 -3.88
CA ASP A 125 -8.41 38.83 -4.47
C ASP A 125 -7.83 38.54 -5.87
N PRO A 126 -8.05 39.40 -6.87
CA PRO A 126 -7.61 39.16 -8.24
C PRO A 126 -6.09 39.36 -8.43
N GLU A 127 -5.45 38.34 -9.00
CA GLU A 127 -4.16 38.36 -9.72
C GLU A 127 -2.95 39.03 -9.02
N TYR A 128 -2.20 38.24 -8.26
CA TYR A 128 -0.77 38.52 -8.02
C TYR A 128 0.10 37.95 -9.15
N PRO A 129 1.15 38.66 -9.59
CA PRO A 129 2.01 38.22 -10.69
C PRO A 129 2.82 36.95 -10.34
N GLU A 130 2.86 36.01 -11.29
CA GLU A 130 3.33 34.61 -11.19
C GLU A 130 4.85 34.40 -10.92
N ASP A 131 5.58 35.38 -10.42
CA ASP A 131 7.05 35.34 -10.37
C ASP A 131 7.62 34.93 -9.00
N LEU A 132 7.13 33.83 -8.43
CA LEU A 132 7.78 33.17 -7.27
C LEU A 132 8.39 31.84 -7.71
N THR A 133 9.60 31.94 -8.28
CA THR A 133 10.46 30.78 -8.55
C THR A 133 10.54 29.86 -7.32
N LEU A 134 10.28 28.56 -7.51
CA LEU A 134 10.18 27.50 -6.49
C LEU A 134 11.39 27.34 -5.53
N SER A 135 12.46 28.10 -5.75
CA SER A 135 13.74 28.02 -5.03
C SER A 135 13.62 28.26 -3.51
N THR A 136 12.67 29.09 -3.06
CA THR A 136 12.52 29.46 -1.64
C THR A 136 11.65 28.50 -0.81
N LYS A 137 10.91 27.56 -1.43
CA LYS A 137 9.98 26.66 -0.71
C LYS A 137 10.62 25.41 -0.11
N ASP A 138 11.87 25.10 -0.49
CA ASP A 138 12.54 23.86 -0.07
C ASP A 138 13.06 23.88 1.39
N GLN A 139 13.01 25.01 2.09
CA GLN A 139 13.39 25.08 3.51
C GLN A 139 12.29 24.59 4.48
N ILE A 140 11.08 24.29 3.99
CA ILE A 140 9.95 23.76 4.78
C ILE A 140 9.88 22.21 4.68
N LYS A 141 10.99 21.54 4.32
CA LYS A 141 10.99 20.10 3.96
C LYS A 141 10.86 19.10 5.12
N ASN A 142 10.80 19.53 6.39
CA ASN A 142 10.82 18.60 7.54
C ASN A 142 9.51 18.50 8.35
N ARG A 143 8.40 19.11 7.93
CA ARG A 143 7.12 19.07 8.69
C ARG A 143 6.02 18.17 8.14
N TYR A 144 6.14 17.63 6.93
CA TYR A 144 5.04 16.91 6.27
C TYR A 144 5.14 15.38 6.35
N ILE A 145 5.61 14.81 7.46
CA ILE A 145 5.53 13.36 7.69
C ILE A 145 4.18 13.07 8.37
N GLY A 146 3.07 13.20 7.64
CA GLY A 146 1.74 12.88 8.18
C GLY A 146 0.55 13.49 7.44
N GLU A 147 0.75 14.60 6.73
CA GLU A 147 -0.24 15.08 5.77
C GLU A 147 -0.14 14.22 4.51
N ASN A 148 -1.27 13.80 3.93
CA ASN A 148 -1.31 13.13 2.63
C ASN A 148 -0.73 14.06 1.57
N ILE A 149 0.60 14.05 1.45
CA ILE A 149 1.32 14.87 0.50
C ILE A 149 0.88 14.44 -0.91
N TYR A 150 0.82 15.41 -1.82
CA TYR A 150 0.86 15.26 -3.28
C TYR A 150 -0.47 15.28 -4.08
N PHE A 151 -1.47 16.07 -3.69
CA PHE A 151 -2.52 16.44 -4.67
C PHE A 151 -3.18 17.80 -4.38
N ASN A 152 -2.66 18.87 -5.00
CA ASN A 152 -3.36 20.16 -5.03
C ASN A 152 -4.52 20.06 -6.02
N ILE A 153 -5.75 20.12 -5.51
CA ILE A 153 -6.97 20.06 -6.32
C ILE A 153 -7.05 21.25 -7.30
N GLU A 154 -6.45 22.39 -6.94
CA GLU A 154 -6.48 23.63 -7.73
C GLU A 154 -5.97 23.44 -9.17
N ASN A 155 -5.04 22.51 -9.38
CA ASN A 155 -4.50 22.21 -10.72
C ASN A 155 -5.40 21.27 -11.54
N PHE A 156 -6.50 20.80 -10.95
CA PHE A 156 -7.41 19.84 -11.57
C PHE A 156 -8.78 20.45 -11.81
N LYS A 157 -9.32 20.19 -13.00
CA LYS A 157 -10.71 20.51 -13.28
C LYS A 157 -11.58 19.33 -12.87
N ILE A 158 -12.51 19.58 -11.94
CA ILE A 158 -13.51 18.59 -11.54
C ILE A 158 -14.74 18.76 -12.43
N MET A 159 -15.20 17.66 -13.01
CA MET A 159 -16.40 17.57 -13.82
C MET A 159 -17.43 16.70 -13.11
N PHE A 160 -18.61 17.28 -12.87
CA PHE A 160 -19.77 16.55 -12.41
C PHE A 160 -20.38 15.73 -13.55
N ILE A 161 -20.65 14.45 -13.30
CA ILE A 161 -21.15 13.52 -14.33
C ILE A 161 -22.61 13.21 -14.09
N GLU A 162 -22.93 12.68 -12.91
CA GLU A 162 -24.27 12.21 -12.57
C GLU A 162 -24.49 12.26 -11.07
N ALA A 163 -25.72 12.58 -10.67
CA ALA A 163 -26.23 12.37 -9.33
C ALA A 163 -27.40 11.39 -9.37
N GLY A 164 -27.37 10.40 -8.48
CA GLY A 164 -28.38 9.38 -8.36
C GLY A 164 -28.93 9.28 -6.93
N SER A 165 -30.07 8.60 -6.80
CA SER A 165 -30.62 8.18 -5.51
C SER A 165 -30.93 6.70 -5.58
N SER A 166 -30.43 5.94 -4.62
CA SER A 166 -30.72 4.52 -4.45
C SER A 166 -31.56 4.34 -3.19
N THR A 167 -32.58 3.49 -3.25
CA THR A 167 -33.48 3.23 -2.13
C THR A 167 -33.26 1.79 -1.66
N ASN A 168 -32.88 1.64 -0.39
CA ASN A 168 -32.83 0.34 0.25
C ASN A 168 -34.14 0.13 1.00
N ILE A 169 -34.92 -0.88 0.60
CA ILE A 169 -36.21 -1.18 1.21
C ILE A 169 -35.98 -2.21 2.31
N THR A 170 -36.19 -1.80 3.56
CA THR A 170 -36.20 -2.71 4.72
C THR A 170 -37.63 -3.03 5.11
N THR A 171 -37.82 -3.97 6.04
CA THR A 171 -39.14 -4.33 6.57
C THR A 171 -39.85 -3.14 7.23
N LEU A 172 -39.09 -2.23 7.85
CA LEU A 172 -39.62 -1.12 8.63
C LEU A 172 -39.65 0.21 7.85
N ALA A 173 -38.66 0.46 6.99
CA ALA A 173 -38.53 1.74 6.31
C ALA A 173 -37.78 1.64 4.97
N ARG A 174 -37.98 2.64 4.12
CA ARG A 174 -37.17 2.89 2.94
C ARG A 174 -36.05 3.87 3.29
N VAL A 175 -34.80 3.44 3.16
CA VAL A 175 -33.62 4.26 3.42
C VAL A 175 -33.03 4.72 2.09
N ASN A 176 -33.03 6.02 1.85
CA ASN A 176 -32.49 6.60 0.63
C ASN A 176 -31.02 6.94 0.82
N LYS A 177 -30.17 6.54 -0.13
CA LYS A 177 -28.77 6.92 -0.22
C LYS A 177 -28.55 7.71 -1.50
N ARG A 178 -27.86 8.83 -1.40
CA ARG A 178 -27.48 9.68 -2.53
C ARG A 178 -26.12 9.22 -3.07
N GLN A 179 -25.98 9.24 -4.39
CA GLN A 179 -24.77 8.84 -5.07
C GLN A 179 -24.34 9.97 -5.99
N ILE A 180 -23.05 10.28 -6.03
CA ILE A 180 -22.48 11.26 -6.96
C ILE A 180 -21.29 10.62 -7.67
N LEU A 181 -21.22 10.88 -8.97
CA LEU A 181 -20.10 10.48 -9.82
C LEU A 181 -19.37 11.72 -10.32
N LEU A 182 -18.10 11.82 -9.94
CA LEU A 182 -17.20 12.89 -10.36
C LEU A 182 -16.05 12.33 -11.19
N TYR A 183 -15.55 13.17 -12.08
CA TYR A 183 -14.35 12.95 -12.87
C TYR A 183 -13.41 14.14 -12.67
N MET A 184 -12.10 13.92 -12.66
CA MET A 184 -11.13 15.02 -12.68
C MET A 184 -9.96 14.74 -13.62
N GLY A 185 -9.37 15.81 -14.15
CA GLY A 185 -8.15 15.75 -14.94
C GLY A 185 -7.42 17.09 -15.02
N ASN A 186 -6.12 17.05 -15.32
CA ASN A 186 -5.23 18.22 -15.41
C ASN A 186 -4.73 18.49 -16.84
N THR A 187 -5.37 17.94 -17.88
CA THR A 187 -4.96 18.06 -19.29
C THR A 187 -3.56 17.55 -19.64
N ASP A 188 -2.81 17.01 -18.68
CA ASP A 188 -1.44 16.50 -18.86
C ASP A 188 -1.34 14.98 -18.66
N GLY A 189 -2.47 14.27 -18.79
CA GLY A 189 -2.51 12.82 -18.62
C GLY A 189 -2.76 12.34 -17.20
N ILE A 190 -2.97 13.21 -16.22
CA ILE A 190 -3.37 12.79 -14.88
C ILE A 190 -4.88 12.86 -14.79
N ILE A 191 -5.52 11.72 -14.55
CA ILE A 191 -6.98 11.62 -14.47
C ILE A 191 -7.42 10.79 -13.27
N SER A 192 -8.66 11.00 -12.85
CA SER A 192 -9.31 10.19 -11.84
C SER A 192 -10.83 10.22 -11.97
N TYR A 193 -11.47 9.22 -11.36
CA TYR A 193 -12.91 9.22 -11.13
C TYR A 193 -13.21 8.81 -9.69
N GLY A 194 -14.26 9.40 -9.13
CA GLY A 194 -14.71 9.15 -7.77
C GLY A 194 -16.20 8.89 -7.75
N LYS A 195 -16.60 7.79 -7.10
CA LYS A 195 -17.99 7.52 -6.75
C LYS A 195 -18.14 7.75 -5.27
N GLY A 196 -18.95 8.73 -4.89
CA GLY A 196 -19.30 8.99 -3.51
C GLY A 196 -20.71 8.52 -3.19
N VAL A 197 -20.91 8.07 -1.95
CA VAL A 197 -22.21 7.62 -1.45
C VAL A 197 -22.45 8.20 -0.05
N GLY A 198 -23.56 8.93 0.10
CA GLY A 198 -23.91 9.61 1.36
C GLY A 198 -25.39 9.54 1.69
N ILE A 199 -25.76 10.02 2.87
CA ILE A 199 -27.16 10.24 3.23
C ILE A 199 -27.65 11.52 2.55
N SER A 200 -26.81 12.55 2.56
CA SER A 200 -27.00 13.80 1.82
C SER A 200 -26.14 13.85 0.54
N TYR A 201 -26.51 14.73 -0.40
CA TYR A 201 -25.69 15.00 -1.58
C TYR A 201 -24.35 15.65 -1.20
N GLN A 202 -24.30 16.46 -0.14
CA GLN A 202 -23.06 17.07 0.33
C GLN A 202 -22.06 16.00 0.80
N GLU A 203 -22.51 15.08 1.67
CA GLU A 203 -21.67 13.96 2.13
C GLU A 203 -21.20 13.08 0.96
N ALA A 204 -22.09 12.82 -0.01
CA ALA A 204 -21.73 12.06 -1.20
C ALA A 204 -20.71 12.81 -2.09
N TRP A 205 -20.73 14.15 -2.09
CA TRP A 205 -19.77 14.97 -2.81
C TRP A 205 -18.39 14.91 -2.15
N ASP A 206 -18.33 15.06 -0.82
CA ASP A 206 -17.09 15.02 -0.05
C ASP A 206 -16.43 13.63 -0.14
N ASP A 207 -17.22 12.56 -0.06
CA ASP A 207 -16.75 11.19 -0.28
C ASP A 207 -16.27 10.97 -1.73
N ALA A 208 -16.95 11.54 -2.73
CA ALA A 208 -16.51 11.48 -4.12
C ALA A 208 -15.16 12.19 -4.33
N ILE A 209 -14.94 13.36 -3.71
CA ILE A 209 -13.66 14.08 -3.73
C ILE A 209 -12.56 13.25 -3.05
N TYR A 210 -12.86 12.63 -1.92
CA TYR A 210 -11.92 11.75 -1.24
C TYR A 210 -11.50 10.57 -2.14
N MET A 211 -12.46 9.94 -2.81
CA MET A 211 -12.19 8.85 -3.76
C MET A 211 -11.42 9.31 -4.99
N LEU A 212 -11.69 10.52 -5.50
CA LEU A 212 -10.92 11.13 -6.59
C LEU A 212 -9.44 11.23 -6.22
N LYS A 213 -9.12 11.82 -5.06
CA LYS A 213 -7.73 11.97 -4.59
C LYS A 213 -7.01 10.62 -4.46
N LYS A 214 -7.74 9.57 -4.07
CA LYS A 214 -7.19 8.22 -3.89
C LYS A 214 -6.96 7.48 -5.22
N ASN A 215 -7.83 7.70 -6.21
CA ASN A 215 -7.87 6.91 -7.45
C ASN A 215 -7.19 7.63 -8.63
N VAL A 216 -6.11 8.36 -8.38
CA VAL A 216 -5.38 9.09 -9.44
C VAL A 216 -4.59 8.10 -10.28
N ILE A 217 -4.66 8.24 -11.60
CA ILE A 217 -3.85 7.49 -12.55
C ILE A 217 -3.15 8.44 -13.52
N CYS A 218 -1.97 8.04 -13.97
CA CYS A 218 -1.22 8.75 -15.00
C CYS A 218 -1.28 7.96 -16.32
N ILE A 219 -1.71 8.63 -17.39
CA ILE A 219 -1.74 8.12 -18.75
C ILE A 219 -0.42 8.52 -19.42
N PRO A 220 0.25 7.60 -20.13
CA PRO A 220 1.42 7.95 -20.92
C PRO A 220 0.99 8.81 -22.12
N ILE A 221 1.28 10.11 -22.08
CA ILE A 221 0.96 11.08 -23.12
C ILE A 221 2.23 11.72 -23.67
N ASP A 222 2.22 11.93 -24.98
CA ASP A 222 3.17 12.80 -25.69
C ASP A 222 2.38 14.02 -26.20
N HIS A 223 2.84 15.23 -25.86
CA HIS A 223 2.12 16.47 -26.15
C HIS A 223 2.01 16.76 -27.66
N TYR A 224 2.98 16.28 -28.45
CA TYR A 224 2.98 16.49 -29.89
C TYR A 224 2.03 15.54 -30.62
N TYR A 225 1.94 14.29 -30.15
CA TYR A 225 1.12 13.25 -30.75
C TYR A 225 0.48 12.40 -29.66
N THR A 226 -0.68 12.87 -29.21
CA THR A 226 -1.35 12.36 -28.02
C THR A 226 -1.95 10.96 -28.21
N THR A 227 -2.51 10.64 -29.39
CA THR A 227 -3.01 9.30 -29.73
C THR A 227 -2.34 8.75 -30.98
N MET A 228 -1.78 7.54 -30.88
CA MET A 228 -1.03 6.92 -31.98
C MET A 228 -1.78 5.79 -32.67
N GLY A 229 -2.55 5.03 -31.88
CA GLY A 229 -3.24 3.84 -32.33
C GLY A 229 -4.72 3.92 -32.07
N HIS A 230 -5.47 3.07 -32.77
CA HIS A 230 -6.86 2.82 -32.44
C HIS A 230 -6.94 2.10 -31.08
N MET A 231 -7.63 2.69 -30.12
CA MET A 231 -7.84 2.13 -28.78
C MET A 231 -9.30 1.73 -28.62
N ILE A 232 -9.53 0.58 -27.99
CA ILE A 232 -10.88 0.04 -27.81
C ILE A 232 -11.06 -0.33 -26.33
N GLY A 233 -11.96 0.39 -25.67
CA GLY A 233 -12.48 0.03 -24.37
C GLY A 233 -13.79 -0.74 -24.52
N HIS A 234 -13.96 -1.78 -23.72
CA HIS A 234 -15.24 -2.47 -23.57
C HIS A 234 -15.57 -2.74 -22.10
N PHE A 235 -16.82 -2.46 -21.74
CA PHE A 235 -17.37 -2.81 -20.45
C PHE A 235 -18.90 -2.93 -20.52
N ASN A 236 -19.43 -4.06 -20.06
CA ASN A 236 -20.85 -4.42 -20.18
C ASN A 236 -21.33 -4.25 -21.63
N ASP A 237 -22.46 -3.58 -21.87
CA ASP A 237 -22.99 -3.31 -23.22
C ASP A 237 -22.42 -2.02 -23.85
N THR A 238 -21.37 -1.46 -23.25
CA THR A 238 -20.76 -0.20 -23.69
C THR A 238 -19.40 -0.45 -24.32
N THR A 239 -19.17 0.17 -25.48
CA THR A 239 -17.89 0.16 -26.19
C THR A 239 -17.49 1.58 -26.55
N VAL A 240 -16.23 1.92 -26.29
CA VAL A 240 -15.62 3.19 -26.64
C VAL A 240 -14.46 2.91 -27.57
N GLU A 241 -14.50 3.51 -28.75
CA GLU A 241 -13.44 3.45 -29.75
C GLU A 241 -12.82 4.85 -29.87
N ILE A 242 -11.51 4.96 -29.73
CA ILE A 242 -10.75 6.20 -29.92
C ILE A 242 -9.82 6.00 -31.10
N PHE A 243 -9.99 6.84 -32.11
CA PHE A 243 -9.21 6.85 -33.35
C PHE A 243 -8.24 8.03 -33.35
N PRO A 244 -7.02 7.86 -33.86
CA PRO A 244 -6.12 8.98 -34.07
C PRO A 244 -6.66 9.90 -35.17
N ALA A 245 -6.58 11.21 -34.92
CA ALA A 245 -6.99 12.24 -35.86
C ALA A 245 -6.05 13.43 -35.76
N ARG A 246 -5.85 14.18 -36.85
CA ARG A 246 -4.94 15.35 -36.83
C ARG A 246 -5.40 16.41 -35.82
N ASN A 247 -6.70 16.71 -35.84
CA ASN A 247 -7.33 17.66 -34.94
C ASN A 247 -8.31 16.91 -34.02
N ASN A 248 -8.63 17.48 -32.88
CA ASN A 248 -9.71 16.98 -32.04
C ASN A 248 -11.05 17.08 -32.77
N SER A 249 -11.85 16.01 -32.67
CA SER A 249 -13.23 16.01 -33.14
C SER A 249 -14.16 16.09 -31.93
N ALA A 250 -14.82 17.23 -31.77
CA ALA A 250 -15.88 17.42 -30.78
C ALA A 250 -17.23 16.79 -31.20
N TRP A 251 -17.25 16.03 -32.31
CA TRP A 251 -18.47 15.42 -32.81
C TRP A 251 -18.89 14.22 -31.94
N GLY A 252 -19.95 14.39 -31.15
CA GLY A 252 -20.46 13.40 -30.22
C GLY A 252 -21.13 14.06 -29.01
N HIS A 253 -21.19 13.33 -27.89
CA HIS A 253 -21.69 13.89 -26.64
C HIS A 253 -20.60 14.71 -25.93
N LEU A 254 -20.92 15.95 -25.56
CA LEU A 254 -19.96 16.92 -25.02
C LEU A 254 -19.23 16.42 -23.76
N LEU A 255 -19.94 15.74 -22.86
CA LEU A 255 -19.33 15.18 -21.64
C LEU A 255 -18.18 14.21 -21.98
N HIS A 256 -18.36 13.35 -22.98
CA HIS A 256 -17.34 12.37 -23.37
C HIS A 256 -16.14 13.05 -24.05
N TYR A 257 -16.40 14.09 -24.83
CA TYR A 257 -15.35 14.94 -25.37
C TYR A 257 -14.53 15.59 -24.24
N ASN A 258 -15.20 16.14 -23.22
CA ASN A 258 -14.53 16.75 -22.07
C ASN A 258 -13.72 15.75 -21.26
N ILE A 259 -14.17 14.49 -21.10
CA ILE A 259 -13.35 13.44 -20.48
C ILE A 259 -12.01 13.28 -21.22
N LEU A 260 -12.05 13.20 -22.55
CA LEU A 260 -10.83 13.00 -23.35
C LEU A 260 -9.94 14.24 -23.40
N ALA A 261 -10.54 15.43 -23.45
CA ALA A 261 -9.83 16.70 -23.41
C ALA A 261 -9.15 16.93 -22.05
N LEU A 262 -9.85 16.67 -20.94
CA LEU A 262 -9.30 16.75 -19.58
C LEU A 262 -8.24 15.67 -19.31
N ALA A 263 -8.30 14.55 -20.03
CA ALA A 263 -7.23 13.58 -20.02
C ALA A 263 -5.97 14.06 -20.75
N GLY A 264 -6.02 15.15 -21.52
CA GLY A 264 -4.87 15.67 -22.26
C GLY A 264 -4.72 15.13 -23.67
N LEU A 265 -5.77 14.52 -24.23
CA LEU A 265 -5.76 14.10 -25.62
C LEU A 265 -6.18 15.28 -26.51
N ASN A 266 -5.37 15.60 -27.51
CA ASN A 266 -5.63 16.68 -28.47
C ASN A 266 -5.92 16.16 -29.88
N ASN A 267 -5.39 14.99 -30.24
CA ASN A 267 -5.38 14.48 -31.60
C ASN A 267 -6.27 13.23 -31.69
N PHE A 268 -7.58 13.37 -31.51
CA PHE A 268 -8.48 12.23 -31.43
C PHE A 268 -9.84 12.44 -32.09
N ARG A 269 -10.43 11.33 -32.55
CA ARG A 269 -11.86 11.17 -32.82
C ARG A 269 -12.36 10.01 -31.97
N PHE A 270 -13.57 10.09 -31.45
CA PHE A 270 -14.14 8.99 -30.67
C PHE A 270 -15.49 8.53 -31.21
N ARG A 271 -15.83 7.28 -30.89
CA ARG A 271 -17.14 6.70 -31.13
C ARG A 271 -17.57 5.92 -29.90
N LEU A 272 -18.73 6.26 -29.37
CA LEU A 272 -19.39 5.49 -28.31
C LEU A 272 -20.46 4.62 -28.96
N ARG A 273 -20.46 3.32 -28.68
CA ARG A 273 -21.61 2.44 -28.96
C ARG A 273 -22.09 1.88 -27.63
N SER A 274 -23.32 2.23 -27.28
CA SER A 274 -24.01 1.69 -26.11
C SER A 274 -25.48 1.53 -26.46
N ARG A 275 -26.11 0.45 -25.99
CA ARG A 275 -27.57 0.28 -26.14
C ARG A 275 -28.32 1.27 -25.25
N ASN A 276 -27.92 1.33 -23.97
CA ASN A 276 -28.45 2.25 -22.97
C ASN A 276 -27.32 3.12 -22.42
N VAL A 277 -27.62 4.36 -22.07
CA VAL A 277 -26.64 5.28 -21.46
C VAL A 277 -26.50 4.93 -19.99
N ASN A 278 -25.32 4.44 -19.60
CA ASN A 278 -24.94 4.23 -18.22
C ASN A 278 -23.59 4.90 -17.98
N ASN A 279 -23.58 6.04 -17.28
CA ASN A 279 -22.38 6.86 -17.15
C ASN A 279 -21.26 6.14 -16.40
N TYR A 280 -21.58 5.27 -15.44
CA TYR A 280 -20.57 4.44 -14.75
C TYR A 280 -19.86 3.50 -15.73
N ALA A 281 -20.63 2.84 -16.59
CA ALA A 281 -20.07 1.93 -17.57
C ALA A 281 -19.22 2.67 -18.61
N ILE A 282 -19.69 3.85 -19.03
CA ILE A 282 -19.00 4.72 -19.98
C ILE A 282 -17.66 5.18 -19.42
N ILE A 283 -17.62 5.73 -18.19
CA ILE A 283 -16.36 6.18 -17.57
C ILE A 283 -15.38 5.02 -17.46
N TYR A 284 -15.82 3.88 -16.94
CA TYR A 284 -14.92 2.73 -16.80
C TYR A 284 -14.38 2.23 -18.15
N CYS A 285 -15.22 2.29 -19.19
CA CYS A 285 -14.84 2.00 -20.56
C CYS A 285 -13.80 3.00 -21.10
N PHE A 286 -13.94 4.29 -20.80
CA PHE A 286 -12.94 5.32 -21.12
C PHE A 286 -11.61 5.03 -20.42
N PHE A 287 -11.62 4.72 -19.12
CA PHE A 287 -10.39 4.39 -18.39
C PHE A 287 -9.68 3.17 -18.99
N LYS A 288 -10.41 2.10 -19.30
CA LYS A 288 -9.83 0.94 -20.01
C LYS A 288 -9.22 1.30 -21.36
N CYS A 289 -9.85 2.21 -22.10
CA CYS A 289 -9.37 2.66 -23.40
C CYS A 289 -8.09 3.51 -23.25
N LEU A 290 -8.10 4.48 -22.33
CA LEU A 290 -6.97 5.40 -22.10
C LEU A 290 -5.73 4.70 -21.55
N ILE A 291 -5.89 3.68 -20.70
CA ILE A 291 -4.77 2.88 -20.18
C ILE A 291 -4.03 2.12 -21.31
N GLN A 292 -4.69 1.85 -22.43
CA GLN A 292 -4.04 1.22 -23.59
C GLN A 292 -3.15 2.18 -24.38
N ASN A 293 -3.19 3.48 -24.08
CA ASN A 293 -2.37 4.46 -24.79
C ASN A 293 -0.88 4.18 -24.56
N LYS A 294 -0.07 4.42 -25.58
CA LYS A 294 1.38 4.25 -25.52
C LYS A 294 2.03 5.41 -26.25
N THR A 295 3.09 5.97 -25.66
CA THR A 295 3.85 7.02 -26.33
C THR A 295 4.56 6.46 -27.57
N PRO A 296 4.85 7.30 -28.57
CA PRO A 296 5.59 6.91 -29.76
C PRO A 296 6.92 6.23 -29.45
N LYS A 297 7.61 6.71 -28.41
CA LYS A 297 8.84 6.11 -27.90
C LYS A 297 8.62 4.68 -27.41
N MET A 298 7.59 4.46 -26.57
CA MET A 298 7.27 3.12 -26.07
C MET A 298 6.91 2.15 -27.21
N ILE A 299 6.22 2.63 -28.25
CA ILE A 299 5.86 1.80 -29.41
C ILE A 299 7.12 1.43 -30.21
N ALA A 300 8.03 2.37 -30.43
CA ALA A 300 9.29 2.13 -31.12
C ALA A 300 10.15 1.09 -30.38
N GLU A 301 10.23 1.18 -29.05
CA GLU A 301 10.95 0.22 -28.21
C GLU A 301 10.31 -1.18 -28.24
N GLN A 302 8.98 -1.27 -28.18
CA GLN A 302 8.28 -2.56 -28.10
C GLN A 302 8.18 -3.28 -29.45
N ARG A 303 8.01 -2.54 -30.55
CA ARG A 303 7.69 -3.11 -31.88
C ARG A 303 8.76 -2.83 -32.94
N GLY A 304 9.73 -1.96 -32.67
CA GLY A 304 10.66 -1.46 -33.69
C GLY A 304 10.00 -0.53 -34.72
N GLN A 305 8.77 -0.07 -34.48
CA GLN A 305 8.03 0.80 -35.40
C GLN A 305 8.33 2.27 -35.10
N LYS A 306 8.95 2.98 -36.04
CA LYS A 306 9.24 4.41 -35.93
C LYS A 306 8.07 5.24 -36.46
N LEU A 307 7.38 5.97 -35.58
CA LEU A 307 6.21 6.79 -35.94
C LEU A 307 6.61 8.20 -36.37
N TYR A 308 7.49 8.86 -35.61
CA TYR A 308 8.10 10.12 -36.00
C TYR A 308 9.58 10.18 -35.61
N GLN A 309 10.30 11.17 -36.13
CA GLN A 309 11.69 11.47 -35.76
C GLN A 309 11.82 12.94 -35.39
N ILE A 310 12.43 13.21 -34.23
CA ILE A 310 12.82 14.57 -33.87
C ILE A 310 14.07 14.92 -34.69
N THR A 311 14.02 16.03 -35.40
CA THR A 311 15.15 16.57 -36.17
C THR A 311 15.35 18.04 -35.84
N TYR A 312 16.55 18.42 -35.44
CA TYR A 312 16.93 19.82 -35.17
C TYR A 312 17.40 20.55 -36.44
N GLY A 313 16.74 20.27 -37.58
CA GLY A 313 17.11 20.83 -38.88
C GLY A 313 16.79 22.32 -38.97
N ARG A 314 17.62 23.08 -39.69
CA ARG A 314 17.30 24.47 -40.05
C ARG A 314 16.11 24.49 -41.00
N GLY A 315 15.15 25.40 -40.80
CA GLY A 315 13.98 25.61 -41.66
C GLY A 315 14.35 26.22 -43.01
N VAL A 316 15.12 25.51 -43.84
CA VAL A 316 15.63 26.00 -45.13
C VAL A 316 14.60 25.80 -46.27
N ARG A 317 13.55 24.99 -46.04
CA ARG A 317 12.49 24.79 -47.04
C ARG A 317 11.46 25.92 -46.95
N LYS A 318 11.25 26.65 -48.05
CA LYS A 318 10.26 27.75 -48.16
C LYS A 318 8.80 27.30 -47.96
N ASP A 319 8.52 26.01 -48.10
CA ASP A 319 7.20 25.42 -47.83
C ASP A 319 7.01 24.99 -46.37
N TYR A 320 8.03 25.15 -45.53
CA TYR A 320 8.00 24.77 -44.13
C TYR A 320 7.28 25.84 -43.34
N ASN A 321 5.95 25.72 -43.22
CA ASN A 321 5.20 26.53 -42.28
C ASN A 321 5.44 25.94 -40.87
N PRO A 322 6.21 26.61 -39.98
CA PRO A 322 6.50 26.08 -38.65
C PRO A 322 5.23 25.88 -37.79
N LYS A 323 4.09 26.45 -38.24
CA LYS A 323 2.80 26.47 -37.56
C LYS A 323 1.91 25.24 -37.74
N GLN A 324 2.35 24.18 -38.44
CA GLN A 324 1.53 22.93 -38.45
C GLN A 324 1.63 22.11 -37.15
N PHE A 325 2.42 22.57 -36.17
CA PHE A 325 2.61 21.97 -34.85
C PHE A 325 2.43 22.96 -33.68
N SER A 326 1.98 24.20 -33.94
CA SER A 326 1.55 25.09 -32.86
C SER A 326 0.11 24.74 -32.50
N LEU A 327 -0.08 24.34 -31.24
CA LEU A 327 -1.31 23.99 -30.52
C LEU A 327 -2.62 24.55 -31.10
#